data_AF-A0A679FJQ5-F1
#
_entry.id   AF-A0A679FJQ5-F1
#
_cell.length_a   1.000
_cell.length_b   1.000
_cell.length_c   1.000
_cell.angle_alpha   90.00
_cell.angle_beta   90.00
_cell.angle_gamma   90.00
#
_symmetry.space_group_name_H-M   'P 1'
#
loop_
_entity.id
_entity.type
_entity.pdbx_description
1 polymer ?
#
loop_
_entity_poly.entity_id
_entity_poly.type
_entity_poly.pdbx_seq_one_letter_code
_entity_poly.pdbx_strand_id
1 'polypeptide(L)'
;MNGLVDSVPYEEWYNEHVLKPKLEAERKEREKRQALEEQIRADIRNGVYKLEHSRNHYDKHKSHKRYLDYVERNKAKGKQKPSYLTISYEEANELVRKYAGTGVLQFSSKGEWINKELIKGDKYIGVYVDQTTGEEVKTKDFKIHYSKTGTHIVPTLIKPESVMN
;
A
#
# COMPACT_ATOMS: atom_id res chain seq x y z
N MET A 1 -5.67 -67.10 2.57
CA MET A 1 -4.83 -66.05 3.19
C MET A 1 -5.42 -64.71 2.80
N ASN A 2 -6.28 -64.13 3.64
CA ASN A 2 -6.77 -62.77 3.41
C ASN A 2 -5.79 -61.84 4.11
N GLY A 3 -4.92 -61.20 3.32
CA GLY A 3 -4.01 -60.17 3.82
C GLY A 3 -4.84 -59.03 4.38
N LEU A 4 -4.69 -58.77 5.68
CA LEU A 4 -5.11 -57.52 6.30
C LEU A 4 -4.41 -56.40 5.52
N VAL A 5 -5.17 -55.62 4.77
CA VAL A 5 -4.68 -54.36 4.24
C VAL A 5 -4.55 -53.47 5.46
N ASP A 6 -3.33 -53.16 5.86
CA ASP A 6 -3.04 -52.21 6.93
C ASP A 6 -3.66 -50.86 6.54
N SER A 7 -4.85 -50.57 7.07
CA SER A 7 -5.55 -49.34 6.79
C SER A 7 -4.97 -48.24 7.68
N VAL A 8 -4.34 -47.26 7.04
CA VAL A 8 -3.87 -46.05 7.72
C VAL A 8 -5.09 -45.32 8.32
N PRO A 9 -5.07 -44.91 9.60
CA PRO A 9 -6.14 -44.10 10.17
C PRO A 9 -6.40 -42.86 9.31
N TYR A 10 -7.67 -42.51 9.11
CA TYR A 10 -8.08 -41.36 8.29
C TYR A 10 -7.34 -40.07 8.67
N GLU A 11 -7.11 -39.86 9.98
CA GLU A 11 -6.42 -38.68 10.49
C GLU A 11 -4.96 -38.62 10.02
N GLU A 12 -4.24 -39.75 10.04
CA GLU A 12 -2.87 -39.82 9.53
C GLU A 12 -2.85 -39.62 8.02
N TRP A 13 -3.77 -40.23 7.29
CA TRP A 13 -3.91 -40.00 5.85
C TRP A 13 -4.21 -38.52 5.53
N TYR A 14 -5.14 -37.89 6.24
CA TYR A 14 -5.54 -36.49 6.06
C TYR A 14 -4.37 -35.55 6.35
N ASN A 15 -3.65 -35.79 7.44
CA ASN A 15 -2.49 -34.98 7.80
C ASN A 15 -1.39 -35.05 6.74
N GLU A 16 -1.08 -36.25 6.24
CA GLU A 16 -0.05 -36.44 5.21
C GLU A 16 -0.46 -35.91 3.83
N HIS A 17 -1.70 -36.14 3.41
CA HIS A 17 -2.12 -35.91 2.01
C HIS A 17 -2.90 -34.61 1.79
N VAL A 18 -3.43 -33.99 2.86
CA VAL A 18 -4.23 -32.77 2.78
C VAL A 18 -3.57 -31.62 3.54
N LEU A 19 -3.31 -31.80 4.84
CA LEU A 19 -2.83 -30.71 5.68
C LEU A 19 -1.38 -30.32 5.38
N LYS A 20 -0.46 -31.28 5.34
CA LYS A 20 0.96 -31.00 5.06
C LYS A 20 1.19 -30.32 3.71
N PRO A 21 0.62 -30.79 2.58
CA PRO A 21 0.79 -30.11 1.29
C PRO A 21 0.23 -28.69 1.29
N LYS A 22 -0.90 -28.47 1.97
CA LYS A 22 -1.49 -27.14 2.12
C LYS A 22 -0.54 -26.20 2.88
N LEU A 23 -0.02 -26.63 4.04
CA LEU A 23 0.92 -25.84 4.83
C LEU A 23 2.24 -25.57 4.08
N GLU A 24 2.73 -26.54 3.31
CA GLU A 24 3.94 -26.35 2.50
C GLU A 24 3.71 -25.34 1.36
N ALA A 25 2.55 -25.39 0.70
CA ALA A 25 2.17 -24.42 -0.31
C ALA A 25 2.06 -23.00 0.29
N GLU A 26 1.40 -22.87 1.44
CA GLU A 26 1.30 -21.61 2.18
C GLU A 26 2.68 -21.06 2.59
N ARG A 27 3.60 -21.94 3.03
CA ARG A 27 4.99 -21.56 3.34
C ARG A 27 5.72 -21.04 2.11
N LYS A 28 5.66 -21.76 0.98
CA LYS A 28 6.31 -21.35 -0.27
C LYS A 28 5.80 -20.00 -0.78
N GLU A 29 4.50 -19.76 -0.70
CA GLU A 29 3.91 -18.47 -1.06
C GLU A 29 4.36 -17.35 -0.10
N ARG A 30 4.45 -17.62 1.22
CA ARG A 30 4.98 -16.66 2.19
C ARG A 30 6.44 -16.30 1.92
N GLU A 31 7.28 -17.29 1.65
CA GLU A 31 8.70 -17.09 1.32
C GLU A 31 8.86 -16.26 0.04
N LYS A 32 8.11 -16.60 -1.02
CA LYS A 32 8.08 -15.85 -2.27
C LYS A 32 7.64 -14.40 -2.05
N ARG A 33 6.63 -14.18 -1.20
CA ARG A 33 6.15 -12.84 -0.85
C ARG A 33 7.21 -12.04 -0.08
N GLN A 34 7.87 -12.65 0.91
CA GLN A 34 8.93 -12.00 1.66
C GLN A 34 10.12 -11.61 0.77
N ALA A 35 10.53 -12.51 -0.12
CA ALA A 35 11.60 -12.22 -1.08
C ALA A 35 11.25 -11.06 -2.02
N LEU A 36 10.00 -11.01 -2.51
CA LEU A 36 9.51 -9.91 -3.34
C LEU A 36 9.49 -8.59 -2.58
N GLU A 37 9.02 -8.58 -1.34
CA GLU A 37 9.01 -7.37 -0.50
C GLU A 37 10.41 -6.86 -0.21
N GLU A 38 11.37 -7.74 0.07
CA GLU A 38 12.77 -7.35 0.28
C GLU A 38 13.38 -6.77 -1.00
N GLN A 39 13.10 -7.38 -2.16
CA GLN A 39 13.55 -6.84 -3.45
C GLN A 39 13.00 -5.42 -3.69
N ILE A 40 11.70 -5.19 -3.44
CA ILE A 40 11.08 -3.87 -3.61
C ILE A 40 11.72 -2.84 -2.66
N ARG A 41 11.97 -3.22 -1.40
CA ARG A 41 12.65 -2.34 -0.44
C ARG A 41 14.08 -2.05 -0.86
N ALA A 42 14.79 -3.02 -1.42
CA ALA A 42 16.12 -2.80 -2.00
C ALA A 42 16.05 -1.83 -3.19
N ASP A 43 15.08 -1.98 -4.10
CA ASP A 43 14.89 -1.08 -5.25
C ASP A 43 14.61 0.37 -4.81
N ILE A 44 13.81 0.55 -3.76
CA ILE A 44 13.55 1.87 -3.14
C ILE A 44 14.85 2.47 -2.59
N ARG A 45 15.63 1.69 -1.81
CA ARG A 45 16.90 2.15 -1.22
C ARG A 45 17.98 2.44 -2.29
N ASN A 46 18.02 1.64 -3.35
CA ASN A 46 19.00 1.72 -4.42
C ASN A 46 18.65 2.76 -5.49
N GLY A 47 17.56 3.51 -5.32
CA GLY A 47 17.22 4.64 -6.20
C GLY A 47 16.59 4.24 -7.53
N VAL A 48 16.01 3.04 -7.65
CA VAL A 48 15.17 2.67 -8.81
C VAL A 48 13.99 3.64 -8.94
N TYR A 49 13.52 4.16 -7.80
CA TYR A 49 12.50 5.19 -7.71
C TYR A 49 13.10 6.53 -7.28
N LYS A 50 12.58 7.62 -7.85
CA LYS A 50 13.01 8.96 -7.47
C LYS A 50 12.34 9.35 -6.14
N LEU A 51 13.10 9.41 -5.05
CA LEU A 51 12.63 9.77 -3.70
C LEU A 51 12.53 11.29 -3.46
N GLU A 52 12.38 12.05 -4.53
CA GLU A 52 12.01 13.46 -4.48
C GLU A 52 10.51 13.57 -4.76
N HIS A 53 9.81 14.34 -3.92
CA HIS A 53 8.42 14.62 -4.13
C HIS A 53 8.23 15.40 -5.44
N SER A 54 7.33 14.96 -6.31
CA SER A 54 7.03 15.67 -7.55
C SER A 54 6.31 16.97 -7.23
N ARG A 55 6.89 18.11 -7.64
CA ARG A 55 6.26 19.44 -7.48
C ARG A 55 4.90 19.51 -8.17
N ASN A 56 4.82 19.00 -9.39
CA ASN A 56 3.57 18.96 -10.15
C ASN A 56 2.45 18.17 -9.46
N HIS A 57 2.78 17.06 -8.78
CA HIS A 57 1.80 16.30 -8.02
C HIS A 57 1.46 16.98 -6.69
N TYR A 58 2.45 17.56 -6.00
CA TYR A 58 2.22 18.35 -4.79
C TYR A 58 1.20 19.47 -5.03
N ASP A 59 1.35 20.24 -6.11
CA ASP A 59 0.47 21.35 -6.45
C ASP A 59 -0.99 20.91 -6.74
N LYS A 60 -1.23 19.64 -7.09
CA LYS A 60 -2.58 19.08 -7.27
C LYS A 60 -3.27 18.73 -5.96
N HIS A 61 -2.52 18.73 -4.85
CA HIS A 61 -2.98 18.40 -3.50
C HIS A 61 -2.77 19.57 -2.54
N LYS A 62 -2.49 20.78 -3.02
CA LYS A 62 -2.31 21.99 -2.20
C LYS A 62 -3.17 23.11 -2.77
N SER A 63 -3.50 24.13 -1.96
CA SER A 63 -4.21 25.33 -2.39
C SER A 63 -3.47 26.05 -3.54
N HIS A 64 -3.77 25.63 -4.76
CA HIS A 64 -3.12 26.04 -6.01
C HIS A 64 -4.13 25.87 -7.15
N LYS A 65 -3.95 26.58 -8.27
CA LYS A 65 -4.86 26.51 -9.43
C LYS A 65 -5.10 25.06 -9.90
N ARG A 66 -4.07 24.22 -9.87
CA ARG A 66 -4.14 22.80 -10.24
C ARG A 66 -5.05 21.97 -9.34
N TYR A 67 -5.18 22.31 -8.06
CA TYR A 67 -6.14 21.69 -7.17
C TYR A 67 -7.56 22.07 -7.57
N LEU A 68 -7.83 23.35 -7.85
CA LEU A 68 -9.13 23.80 -8.34
C LEU A 68 -9.52 23.10 -9.65
N ASP A 69 -8.59 23.03 -10.61
CA ASP A 69 -8.81 22.30 -11.87
C ASP A 69 -9.07 20.79 -11.63
N TYR A 70 -8.56 20.21 -10.53
CA TYR A 70 -8.83 18.82 -10.17
C TYR A 70 -10.23 18.67 -9.53
N VAL A 71 -10.60 19.58 -8.63
CA VAL A 71 -11.94 19.63 -8.04
C VAL A 71 -13.01 19.72 -9.12
N GLU A 72 -12.87 20.65 -10.08
CA GLU A 72 -13.85 20.83 -11.15
C GLU A 72 -13.96 19.59 -12.06
N ARG A 73 -12.83 18.96 -12.41
CA ARG A 73 -12.84 17.72 -13.20
C ARG A 73 -13.48 16.55 -12.46
N ASN A 74 -13.33 16.46 -11.14
CA ASN A 74 -13.99 15.44 -10.34
C ASN A 74 -15.49 15.70 -10.27
N LYS A 75 -15.88 16.95 -10.03
CA LYS A 75 -17.28 17.39 -10.00
C LYS A 75 -17.99 17.08 -11.33
N ALA A 76 -17.35 17.35 -12.47
CA ALA A 76 -17.88 17.01 -13.80
C ALA A 76 -18.10 15.50 -14.01
N LYS A 77 -17.48 14.64 -13.20
CA LYS A 77 -17.63 13.18 -13.21
C LYS A 77 -18.51 12.65 -12.07
N GLY A 78 -19.18 13.53 -11.33
CA GLY A 78 -19.96 13.15 -10.14
C GLY A 78 -19.10 12.62 -8.98
N LYS A 79 -17.81 12.98 -8.93
CA LYS A 79 -16.87 12.57 -7.87
C LYS A 79 -16.63 13.69 -6.87
N GLN A 80 -16.28 13.30 -5.65
CA GLN A 80 -15.88 14.22 -4.59
C GLN A 80 -14.53 14.88 -4.89
N LYS A 81 -14.23 15.97 -4.18
CA LYS A 81 -12.91 16.61 -4.24
C LYS A 81 -11.80 15.65 -3.78
N PRO A 82 -10.57 15.81 -4.29
CA PRO A 82 -9.46 14.97 -3.87
C PRO A 82 -8.99 15.31 -2.45
N SER A 83 -8.42 14.32 -1.76
CA SER A 83 -7.62 14.53 -0.54
C SER A 83 -6.50 15.56 -0.78
N TYR A 84 -6.10 16.30 0.25
CA TYR A 84 -5.13 17.38 0.11
C TYR A 84 -4.19 17.53 1.32
N LEU A 85 -2.97 17.99 1.03
CA LEU A 85 -1.90 18.23 1.98
C LEU A 85 -2.07 19.60 2.64
N THR A 86 -1.79 19.63 3.95
CA THR A 86 -1.75 20.85 4.74
C THR A 86 -0.32 21.31 5.04
N ILE A 87 0.65 20.40 4.92
CA ILE A 87 2.10 20.62 5.09
C ILE A 87 2.75 21.34 3.90
N SER A 88 4.02 21.72 4.04
CA SER A 88 4.84 22.30 2.96
C SER A 88 5.39 21.24 1.99
N TYR A 89 6.00 21.70 0.89
CA TYR A 89 6.66 20.82 -0.07
C TYR A 89 7.92 20.19 0.53
N GLU A 90 8.66 20.96 1.33
CA GLU A 90 9.86 20.54 2.03
C GLU A 90 9.52 19.46 3.05
N GLU A 91 8.47 19.66 3.85
CA GLU A 91 7.95 18.64 4.78
C GLU A 91 7.49 17.38 4.04
N ALA A 92 6.84 17.52 2.88
CA ALA A 92 6.42 16.37 2.08
C ALA A 92 7.63 15.57 1.56
N ASN A 93 8.72 16.25 1.18
CA ASN A 93 9.97 15.60 0.80
C ASN A 93 10.64 14.88 1.97
N GLU A 94 10.67 15.51 3.15
CA GLU A 94 11.19 14.88 4.38
C GLU A 94 10.43 13.61 4.72
N LEU A 95 9.11 13.62 4.60
CA LEU A 95 8.28 12.43 4.84
C LEU A 95 8.58 11.30 3.85
N VAL A 96 8.77 11.60 2.56
CA VAL A 96 9.19 10.59 1.58
C VAL A 96 10.53 9.99 1.99
N ARG A 97 11.53 10.81 2.32
CA ARG A 97 12.87 10.34 2.73
C ARG A 97 12.83 9.52 4.01
N LYS A 98 12.02 9.94 4.99
CA LYS A 98 11.90 9.29 6.29
C LYS A 98 11.21 7.92 6.20
N TYR A 99 10.16 7.81 5.38
CA TYR A 99 9.26 6.66 5.43
C TYR A 99 9.33 5.73 4.21
N ALA A 100 10.05 6.10 3.13
CA ALA A 100 10.11 5.25 1.95
C ALA A 100 10.68 3.87 2.27
N GLY A 101 9.90 2.83 1.98
CA GLY A 101 10.28 1.45 2.21
C GLY A 101 10.23 1.03 3.68
N THR A 102 9.42 1.68 4.52
CA THR A 102 9.24 1.34 5.96
C THR A 102 7.83 0.87 6.33
N GLY A 103 6.83 1.16 5.51
CA GLY A 103 5.43 0.83 5.74
C GLY A 103 4.96 -0.42 5.02
N VAL A 104 3.64 -0.49 4.82
CA VAL A 104 2.97 -1.65 4.22
C VAL A 104 2.91 -1.49 2.70
N LEU A 105 3.69 -2.31 2.00
CA LEU A 105 3.69 -2.39 0.55
C LEU A 105 2.32 -2.88 0.06
N GLN A 106 1.73 -2.18 -0.91
CA GLN A 106 0.45 -2.51 -1.52
C GLN A 106 0.65 -3.31 -2.81
N PHE A 107 -0.23 -4.29 -3.02
CA PHE A 107 -0.19 -5.18 -4.17
C PHE A 107 -1.56 -5.25 -4.82
N SER A 108 -1.59 -5.64 -6.10
CA SER A 108 -2.83 -5.94 -6.81
C SER A 108 -3.46 -7.23 -6.26
N SER A 109 -4.70 -7.53 -6.67
CA SER A 109 -5.34 -8.82 -6.37
C SER A 109 -4.58 -10.02 -6.96
N LYS A 110 -3.69 -9.78 -7.92
CA LYS A 110 -2.79 -10.79 -8.51
C LYS A 110 -1.46 -10.92 -7.77
N GLY A 111 -1.26 -10.16 -6.69
CA GLY A 111 -0.01 -10.16 -5.92
C GLY A 111 1.11 -9.33 -6.56
N GLU A 112 0.81 -8.46 -7.53
CA GLU A 112 1.81 -7.63 -8.22
C GLU A 112 2.03 -6.32 -7.47
N TRP A 113 3.28 -5.87 -7.38
CA TRP A 113 3.63 -4.58 -6.77
C TRP A 113 3.01 -3.42 -7.54
N ILE A 114 2.21 -2.59 -6.87
CA ILE A 114 1.51 -1.46 -7.52
C ILE A 114 2.20 -0.10 -7.31
N ASN A 115 3.47 -0.09 -6.89
CA ASN A 115 4.25 1.11 -6.62
C ASN A 115 3.63 2.01 -5.52
N LYS A 116 2.96 1.41 -4.52
CA LYS A 116 2.31 2.15 -3.44
C LYS A 116 2.59 1.56 -2.08
N GLU A 117 2.81 2.42 -1.12
CA GLU A 117 3.08 2.03 0.27
C GLU A 117 2.18 2.84 1.20
N LEU A 118 1.63 2.17 2.21
CA LEU A 118 0.84 2.79 3.27
C LEU A 118 1.74 3.12 4.45
N ILE A 119 1.71 4.38 4.87
CA ILE A 119 2.47 4.89 6.01
C ILE A 119 1.50 5.35 7.10
N LYS A 120 1.70 4.81 8.31
CA LYS A 120 1.12 5.36 9.53
C LYS A 120 2.00 6.50 10.03
N GLY A 121 1.47 7.72 9.99
CA GLY A 121 2.22 8.92 10.36
C GLY A 121 2.14 9.24 11.85
N ASP A 122 3.11 10.02 12.34
CA ASP A 122 3.17 10.53 13.71
C ASP A 122 2.52 11.92 13.86
N LYS A 123 2.65 12.76 12.82
CA LYS A 123 2.08 14.11 12.72
C LYS A 123 0.96 14.21 11.69
N TYR A 124 0.05 15.17 11.86
CA TYR A 124 -0.99 15.45 10.86
C TYR A 124 -0.36 16.05 9.60
N ILE A 125 -0.71 15.51 8.44
CA ILE A 125 -0.12 15.89 7.15
C ILE A 125 -1.14 16.50 6.20
N GLY A 126 -2.43 16.19 6.36
CA GLY A 126 -3.46 16.65 5.46
C GLY A 126 -4.86 16.20 5.84
N VAL A 127 -5.73 16.22 4.85
CA VAL A 127 -7.13 15.83 4.96
C VAL A 127 -7.41 14.72 3.95
N TYR A 128 -7.94 13.62 4.46
CA TYR A 128 -8.53 12.55 3.68
C TYR A 128 -9.97 12.93 3.33
N VAL A 129 -10.36 12.76 2.07
CA VAL A 129 -11.73 12.96 1.61
C VAL A 129 -12.31 11.61 1.18
N ASP A 130 -13.35 11.16 1.88
CA ASP A 130 -14.10 9.97 1.49
C ASP A 130 -14.77 10.20 0.13
N GLN A 131 -14.49 9.34 -0.84
CA GLN A 131 -14.96 9.53 -2.21
C GLN A 131 -16.43 9.13 -2.41
N THR A 132 -17.04 8.46 -1.44
CA THR A 132 -18.45 8.08 -1.42
C THR A 132 -19.28 9.16 -0.73
N THR A 133 -18.88 9.57 0.49
CA THR A 133 -19.67 10.50 1.31
C THR A 133 -19.26 11.97 1.14
N GLY A 134 -18.01 12.23 0.71
CA GLY A 134 -17.43 13.57 0.71
C GLY A 134 -16.94 14.03 2.08
N GLU A 135 -17.01 13.19 3.11
CA GLU A 135 -16.58 13.49 4.46
C GLU A 135 -15.07 13.77 4.50
N GLU A 136 -14.69 14.77 5.29
CA GLU A 136 -13.31 15.22 5.45
C GLU A 136 -12.77 14.88 6.82
N VAL A 137 -11.66 14.12 6.83
CA VAL A 137 -11.02 13.69 8.07
C VAL A 137 -9.57 14.15 8.06
N LYS A 138 -9.19 14.95 9.06
CA LYS A 138 -7.78 15.30 9.27
C LYS A 138 -6.99 14.03 9.57
N THR A 139 -5.90 13.79 8.84
CA THR A 139 -5.16 12.53 8.91
C THR A 139 -3.65 12.74 9.04
N LYS A 140 -3.02 11.80 9.74
CA LYS A 140 -1.58 11.62 9.83
C LYS A 140 -1.06 10.64 8.80
N ASP A 141 -1.95 9.77 8.31
CA ASP A 141 -1.60 8.66 7.45
C ASP A 141 -1.57 9.11 5.98
N PHE A 142 -0.68 8.48 5.22
CA PHE A 142 -0.52 8.79 3.81
C PHE A 142 -0.07 7.58 3.01
N LYS A 143 -0.32 7.66 1.72
CA LYS A 143 0.24 6.76 0.71
C LYS A 143 1.48 7.40 0.13
N ILE A 144 2.55 6.65 -0.03
CA ILE A 144 3.66 7.00 -0.93
C ILE A 144 3.37 6.33 -2.27
N HIS A 145 3.34 7.12 -3.34
CA HIS A 145 3.24 6.64 -4.72
C HIS A 145 4.59 6.79 -5.40
N TYR A 146 5.24 5.67 -5.67
CA TYR A 146 6.55 5.63 -6.30
C TYR A 146 6.46 5.79 -7.81
N SER A 147 7.40 6.53 -8.38
CA SER A 147 7.63 6.53 -9.82
C SER A 147 9.10 6.83 -10.13
N LYS A 148 9.53 6.52 -11.36
CA LYS A 148 10.89 6.82 -11.84
C LYS A 148 11.15 8.33 -11.98
N THR A 149 10.11 9.14 -12.18
CA THR A 149 10.24 10.58 -12.47
C THR A 149 9.88 11.48 -11.29
N GLY A 150 9.31 10.92 -10.23
CA GLY A 150 9.01 11.64 -8.99
C GLY A 150 7.98 10.91 -8.13
N THR A 151 8.26 10.83 -6.84
CA THR A 151 7.35 10.25 -5.85
C THR A 151 6.30 11.29 -5.44
N HIS A 152 5.15 10.89 -4.93
CA HIS A 152 4.25 11.83 -4.26
C HIS A 152 3.53 11.17 -3.10
N ILE A 153 3.13 11.97 -2.13
CA ILE A 153 2.33 11.51 -1.00
C ILE A 153 0.88 11.98 -1.12
N VAL A 154 -0.04 11.13 -0.70
CA VAL A 154 -1.48 11.42 -0.69
C VAL A 154 -2.05 11.09 0.68
N PRO A 155 -2.74 12.02 1.37
CA PRO A 155 -3.42 11.73 2.61
C PRO A 155 -4.43 10.58 2.45
N THR A 156 -4.43 9.66 3.40
CA THR A 156 -5.34 8.50 3.42
C THR A 156 -5.83 8.28 4.85
N LEU A 157 -6.82 7.40 4.99
CA LEU A 157 -7.16 6.79 6.27
C LEU A 157 -6.68 5.34 6.23
N ILE A 158 -5.84 4.93 7.18
CA ILE A 158 -5.46 3.52 7.35
C ILE A 158 -6.33 2.94 8.44
N LYS A 159 -7.25 2.05 8.08
CA LYS A 159 -8.04 1.34 9.07
C LYS A 159 -7.21 0.22 9.72
N PRO A 160 -7.42 -0.12 11.00
CA PRO A 160 -6.66 -1.18 11.67
C PRO A 160 -6.62 -2.49 10.89
N GLU A 161 -7.72 -2.89 10.25
CA GLU A 161 -7.83 -4.08 9.41
C GLU A 161 -6.97 -4.03 8.14
N SER A 162 -6.62 -2.84 7.66
CA SER A 162 -5.79 -2.67 6.45
C SER A 162 -4.28 -2.79 6.68
N VAL A 163 -3.86 -3.04 7.93
CA VAL A 163 -2.46 -3.28 8.31
C VAL A 163 -2.23 -4.61 9.02
N MET A 164 -3.28 -5.42 9.19
CA MET A 164 -3.14 -6.79 9.67
C MET A 164 -2.99 -7.71 8.46
N ASN A 165 -1.79 -8.24 8.27
CA ASN A 165 -1.49 -9.39 7.42
C ASN A 165 -1.34 -10.63 8.31
#